data_AF-A0A5N5QUV2-F1
#
_entry.id   AF-A0A5N5QUV2-F1
#
_cell.length_a   1.000
_cell.length_b   1.000
_cell.length_c   1.000
_cell.angle_alpha   90.00
_cell.angle_beta   90.00
_cell.angle_gamma   90.00
#
_symmetry.space_group_name_H-M   'P 1'
#
loop_
_entity.id
_entity.type
_entity.pdbx_description
1 polymer ?
#
loop_
_entity_poly.entity_id
_entity_poly.type
_entity_poly.pdbx_seq_one_letter_code
_entity_poly.pdbx_strand_id
1 'polypeptide(L)'
;MSGYKAEKSSPPTPHRKFILGRRAVMVAIVFALVASAIFRWVMVGMWGGRQLEIVPAAKAQGTWCGKYYEPGQPARSPGGNFPVPSRSPAPLLRFECWPGLQPYVSGLDATGSILFSASIVDTVPGSTYDLLEDGTMFHIAAEIDGKTVASKISLSSDGQTSKSQFTWSELGLVPKKEGYKLTCSASSVKSGKVFQNQAKVVYLPPTPEDVGSVVQMDGRTGALLVPGAKREPLLPFGFYTAFGGYLDQNLAVLDEIKEQGFNLVHPVPTFDNATALELVLDRMEELGLWLVYDMRWSYKNLTSIQAEVKAVKKRKNLLAWYTADEPDGWEDPLDAPQKAADLINELDGYHPVALVLNCADYHFAEYTAGSQIILHDTYPIGINATWSTVWNTPCTPEIGDCGCDNCKGQLEDISVRVDEFQDRLVWQGRAKNTAVWSVPQAFGPESYWARKPTSQELALEMLLAINHGSLGIMPWIDRPSDPLMRPGISPLAKTIQALTPYILGKQSTVGRPIVTGAKRVDATTWATGGKTLLIALNLNNASVQAQVQIDHTHGKASIIFENGAQLVQGGDQAITIRFQPLSSIAMTL
;
A
#
# COMPACT_ATOMS: atom_id res chain seq x y z
N MET A 1 67.86 54.85 -48.30
CA MET A 1 67.45 55.85 -49.30
C MET A 1 65.95 56.01 -49.18
N SER A 2 65.49 57.14 -48.61
CA SER A 2 64.82 58.24 -49.35
C SER A 2 63.59 57.74 -50.12
N GLY A 3 62.37 58.22 -49.94
CA GLY A 3 61.87 59.46 -49.36
C GLY A 3 60.54 59.78 -50.07
N TYR A 4 59.68 60.54 -49.39
CA TYR A 4 58.70 61.48 -49.97
C TYR A 4 57.69 61.02 -51.05
N LYS A 5 56.39 61.09 -50.70
CA LYS A 5 55.45 62.21 -51.00
C LYS A 5 54.05 61.70 -51.34
N ALA A 6 53.06 62.44 -50.85
CA ALA A 6 51.63 62.16 -50.87
C ALA A 6 50.95 62.61 -52.18
N GLU A 7 49.84 61.96 -52.55
CA GLU A 7 48.68 62.66 -53.12
C GLU A 7 47.37 61.87 -52.97
N LYS A 8 46.28 62.64 -52.82
CA LYS A 8 44.92 62.22 -52.46
C LYS A 8 44.14 61.67 -53.66
N SER A 9 43.31 60.65 -53.44
CA SER A 9 42.00 60.51 -54.12
C SER A 9 40.99 59.83 -53.20
N SER A 10 39.78 60.41 -53.15
CA SER A 10 38.65 60.02 -52.30
C SER A 10 37.74 58.99 -53.03
N PRO A 11 36.69 58.43 -52.40
CA PRO A 11 36.62 57.02 -52.01
C PRO A 11 35.57 56.19 -52.81
N PRO A 12 35.51 54.87 -52.61
CA PRO A 12 34.24 54.16 -52.63
C PRO A 12 33.86 53.65 -51.23
N THR A 13 32.56 53.70 -51.00
CA THR A 13 31.76 53.42 -49.80
C THR A 13 32.03 52.09 -49.07
N PRO A 14 31.67 52.01 -47.77
CA PRO A 14 32.18 50.99 -46.85
C PRO A 14 31.40 49.67 -46.92
N HIS A 15 32.14 48.55 -46.94
CA HIS A 15 31.62 47.26 -46.51
C HIS A 15 31.34 47.30 -45.00
N ARG A 16 30.07 47.48 -44.63
CA ARG A 16 29.58 47.22 -43.27
C ARG A 16 29.70 45.73 -42.98
N LYS A 17 30.69 45.34 -42.16
CA LYS A 17 30.62 44.11 -41.36
C LYS A 17 29.52 44.30 -40.30
N PHE A 18 28.44 43.54 -40.40
CA PHE A 18 27.46 43.44 -39.31
C PHE A 18 28.07 42.59 -38.19
N ILE A 19 28.41 43.22 -37.08
CA ILE A 19 28.66 42.53 -35.82
C ILE A 19 27.29 42.35 -35.15
N LEU A 20 26.77 41.13 -35.14
CA LEU A 20 25.54 40.79 -34.44
C LEU A 20 25.83 40.74 -32.93
N GLY A 21 25.15 41.59 -32.15
CA GLY A 21 25.28 41.60 -30.68
C GLY A 21 24.74 40.30 -30.06
N ARG A 22 25.34 39.86 -28.95
CA ARG A 22 25.03 38.60 -28.23
C ARG A 22 23.53 38.33 -27.97
N ARG A 23 22.68 39.36 -27.89
CA ARG A 23 21.22 39.21 -27.76
C ARG A 23 20.52 38.71 -29.03
N ALA A 24 21.03 39.06 -30.22
CA ALA A 24 20.49 38.58 -31.50
C ALA A 24 20.85 37.11 -31.77
N VAL A 25 21.98 36.63 -31.25
CA VAL A 25 22.39 35.22 -31.32
C VAL A 25 21.53 34.34 -30.41
N MET A 26 21.17 34.83 -29.21
CA MET A 26 20.24 34.11 -28.31
C MET A 26 18.83 33.99 -28.91
N VAL A 27 18.30 35.05 -29.53
CA VAL A 27 16.97 35.02 -30.16
C VAL A 27 16.95 34.08 -31.37
N ALA A 28 18.03 34.00 -32.15
CA ALA A 28 18.15 33.07 -33.27
C ALA A 28 18.22 31.59 -32.83
N ILE A 29 18.86 31.29 -31.70
CA ILE A 29 18.92 29.92 -31.13
C ILE A 29 17.56 29.49 -30.58
N VAL A 30 16.83 30.40 -29.91
CA VAL A 30 15.47 30.12 -29.42
C VAL A 30 14.49 29.92 -30.59
N PHE A 31 14.59 30.71 -31.66
CA PHE A 31 13.77 30.51 -32.87
C PHE A 31 14.08 29.20 -33.61
N ALA A 32 15.35 28.78 -33.66
CA ALA A 32 15.73 27.51 -34.27
C ALA A 32 15.25 26.28 -33.48
N LEU A 33 15.20 26.36 -32.15
CA LEU A 33 14.68 25.29 -31.29
C LEU A 33 13.16 25.17 -31.36
N VAL A 34 12.43 26.29 -31.47
CA VAL A 34 10.96 26.28 -31.65
C VAL A 34 10.56 25.81 -33.06
N ALA A 35 11.32 26.19 -34.10
CA ALA A 35 11.07 25.73 -35.47
C ALA A 35 11.34 24.22 -35.65
N SER A 36 12.32 23.65 -34.95
CA SER A 36 12.61 22.20 -34.96
C SER A 36 11.52 21.36 -34.28
N ALA A 37 10.91 21.88 -33.21
CA ALA A 37 9.82 21.21 -32.49
C ALA A 37 8.51 21.19 -33.30
N ILE A 38 8.20 22.29 -34.02
CA ILE A 38 7.00 22.39 -34.88
C ILE A 38 7.17 21.57 -36.17
N PHE A 39 8.37 21.49 -36.73
CA PHE A 39 8.63 20.73 -37.96
C PHE A 39 8.56 19.21 -37.75
N ARG A 40 8.85 18.71 -36.54
CA ARG A 40 8.67 17.28 -36.19
C ARG A 40 7.20 16.87 -36.05
N TRP A 41 6.31 17.77 -35.67
CA TRP A 41 4.88 17.49 -35.56
C TRP A 41 4.16 17.52 -36.92
N VAL A 42 4.61 18.34 -37.86
CA VAL A 42 3.96 18.49 -39.18
C VAL A 42 4.38 17.39 -40.17
N MET A 43 5.61 16.86 -40.08
CA MET A 43 6.12 15.86 -41.04
C MET A 43 5.70 14.40 -40.76
N VAL A 44 5.15 14.09 -39.58
CA VAL A 44 4.52 12.78 -39.31
C VAL A 44 3.09 12.72 -39.87
N GLY A 45 2.47 13.87 -40.17
CA GLY A 45 1.08 13.97 -40.61
C GLY A 45 0.84 14.01 -42.12
N MET A 46 1.88 14.01 -42.96
CA MET A 46 1.70 14.20 -44.41
C MET A 46 2.69 13.37 -45.22
N TRP A 47 2.43 12.06 -45.36
CA TRP A 47 2.70 11.29 -46.59
C TRP A 47 2.18 9.85 -46.45
N GLY A 48 1.04 9.57 -47.08
CA GLY A 48 0.43 8.24 -47.10
C GLY A 48 -0.95 8.21 -47.76
N GLY A 49 -1.18 9.03 -48.79
CA GLY A 49 -2.41 9.02 -49.56
C GLY A 49 -2.47 7.85 -50.54
N ARG A 50 -2.93 6.69 -50.08
CA ARG A 50 -3.65 5.70 -50.88
C ARG A 50 -4.87 5.27 -50.07
N GLN A 51 -6.05 5.38 -50.67
CA GLN A 51 -7.30 4.88 -50.10
C GLN A 51 -7.19 3.36 -49.91
N LEU A 52 -6.84 2.94 -48.69
CA LEU A 52 -7.22 1.65 -48.16
C LEU A 52 -8.65 1.81 -47.65
N GLU A 53 -9.54 0.94 -48.10
CA GLU A 53 -10.87 0.80 -47.52
C GLU A 53 -10.72 0.72 -45.99
N ILE A 54 -11.19 1.77 -45.32
CA ILE A 54 -11.31 1.79 -43.88
C ILE A 54 -12.45 0.82 -43.57
N VAL A 55 -12.11 -0.46 -43.36
CA VAL A 55 -12.85 -1.24 -42.39
C VAL A 55 -12.76 -0.40 -41.11
N PRO A 56 -13.88 0.03 -40.50
CA PRO A 56 -13.82 0.76 -39.26
C PRO A 56 -13.23 -0.19 -38.23
N ALA A 57 -11.92 -0.11 -38.02
CA ALA A 57 -11.33 -0.52 -36.77
C ALA A 57 -12.03 0.35 -35.74
N ALA A 58 -12.99 -0.24 -35.02
CA ALA A 58 -13.60 0.38 -33.86
C ALA A 58 -12.45 0.96 -33.04
N LYS A 59 -12.40 2.28 -32.86
CA LYS A 59 -11.54 2.85 -31.82
C LYS A 59 -11.87 2.07 -30.57
N ALA A 60 -10.87 1.42 -29.98
CA ALA A 60 -11.04 0.81 -28.67
C ALA A 60 -11.59 1.92 -27.77
N GLN A 61 -12.84 1.75 -27.34
CA GLN A 61 -13.51 2.67 -26.44
C GLN A 61 -12.74 2.60 -25.12
N GLY A 62 -12.35 3.76 -24.58
CA GLY A 62 -11.61 3.81 -23.32
C GLY A 62 -12.43 3.17 -22.21
N THR A 63 -11.80 2.27 -21.46
CA THR A 63 -12.38 1.67 -20.26
C THR A 63 -11.52 1.97 -19.04
N TRP A 64 -12.17 2.05 -17.88
CA TRP A 64 -11.56 2.16 -16.56
C TRP A 64 -12.29 1.18 -15.64
N CYS A 65 -11.55 0.29 -14.97
CA CYS A 65 -12.16 -0.79 -14.17
C CYS A 65 -13.18 -1.63 -14.97
N GLY A 66 -12.95 -1.86 -16.27
CA GLY A 66 -13.85 -2.58 -17.17
C GLY A 66 -15.09 -1.79 -17.63
N LYS A 67 -15.26 -0.54 -17.20
CA LYS A 67 -16.40 0.32 -17.53
C LYS A 67 -16.05 1.32 -18.62
N TYR A 68 -16.99 1.55 -19.53
CA TYR A 68 -16.91 2.70 -20.43
C TYR A 68 -17.13 4.00 -19.65
N TYR A 69 -16.41 5.07 -19.97
CA TYR A 69 -16.50 6.34 -19.23
C TYR A 69 -16.80 7.56 -20.10
N GLU A 70 -16.70 7.48 -21.43
CA GLU A 70 -16.90 8.63 -22.32
C GLU A 70 -18.40 8.83 -22.69
N PRO A 71 -18.82 10.07 -23.00
CA PRO A 71 -20.18 10.36 -23.43
C PRO A 71 -20.62 9.53 -24.65
N GLY A 72 -21.85 8.99 -24.56
CA GLY A 72 -22.49 8.24 -25.65
C GLY A 72 -22.07 6.77 -25.74
N GLN A 73 -21.15 6.30 -24.89
CA GLN A 73 -20.84 4.87 -24.77
C GLN A 73 -21.96 4.12 -23.99
N PRO A 74 -22.22 2.83 -24.28
CA PRO A 74 -23.25 2.07 -23.60
C PRO A 74 -22.81 1.64 -22.19
N ALA A 75 -23.75 1.36 -21.30
CA ALA A 75 -23.43 0.67 -20.05
C ALA A 75 -23.05 -0.78 -20.32
N ARG A 76 -22.10 -1.32 -19.55
CA ARG A 76 -21.66 -2.71 -19.63
C ARG A 76 -21.30 -3.26 -18.25
N SER A 77 -21.48 -4.56 -18.07
CA SER A 77 -20.87 -5.22 -16.91
C SER A 77 -19.34 -5.12 -17.03
N PRO A 78 -18.62 -4.70 -15.98
CA PRO A 78 -17.17 -4.67 -15.97
C PRO A 78 -16.53 -6.02 -16.31
N GLY A 79 -17.11 -7.11 -15.78
CA GLY A 79 -16.41 -8.39 -15.68
C GLY A 79 -15.33 -8.35 -14.60
N GLY A 80 -14.57 -9.43 -14.44
CA GLY A 80 -13.46 -9.47 -13.48
C GLY A 80 -13.85 -9.38 -12.00
N ASN A 81 -15.15 -9.34 -11.68
CA ASN A 81 -15.64 -9.31 -10.29
C ASN A 81 -15.09 -10.48 -9.48
N PHE A 82 -14.71 -10.20 -8.24
CA PHE A 82 -14.22 -11.21 -7.33
C PHE A 82 -15.32 -12.25 -7.05
N PRO A 83 -15.03 -13.55 -7.17
CA PRO A 83 -16.03 -14.59 -6.93
C PRO A 83 -16.30 -14.74 -5.42
N VAL A 84 -17.23 -13.94 -4.90
CA VAL A 84 -17.65 -14.01 -3.48
C VAL A 84 -18.19 -15.41 -3.17
N PRO A 85 -17.60 -16.13 -2.20
CA PRO A 85 -18.08 -17.46 -1.81
C PRO A 85 -19.54 -17.47 -1.35
N SER A 86 -20.32 -18.41 -1.86
CA SER A 86 -21.66 -18.68 -1.32
C SER A 86 -21.59 -19.23 0.10
N ARG A 87 -22.57 -18.88 0.94
CA ARG A 87 -22.69 -19.41 2.30
C ARG A 87 -23.13 -20.88 2.29
N SER A 88 -22.46 -21.69 3.09
CA SER A 88 -22.77 -23.08 3.36
C SER A 88 -23.99 -23.18 4.29
N PRO A 89 -24.94 -24.11 4.04
CA PRO A 89 -26.06 -24.36 4.94
C PRO A 89 -25.65 -25.08 6.24
N ALA A 90 -24.43 -25.62 6.29
CA ALA A 90 -23.86 -26.31 7.45
C ALA A 90 -22.53 -25.65 7.87
N PRO A 91 -22.15 -25.71 9.17
CA PRO A 91 -20.87 -25.20 9.63
C PRO A 91 -19.69 -25.83 8.88
N LEU A 92 -18.69 -25.01 8.60
CA LEU A 92 -17.41 -25.45 8.06
C LEU A 92 -16.32 -25.20 9.09
N LEU A 93 -15.32 -26.07 9.14
CA LEU A 93 -14.07 -25.81 9.85
C LEU A 93 -13.05 -25.27 8.84
N ARG A 94 -12.61 -24.03 9.05
CA ARG A 94 -11.45 -23.48 8.37
C ARG A 94 -10.22 -23.74 9.24
N PHE A 95 -9.46 -24.76 8.87
CA PHE A 95 -8.15 -25.04 9.45
C PHE A 95 -7.07 -24.45 8.56
N GLU A 96 -6.16 -23.68 9.14
CA GLU A 96 -5.08 -22.97 8.44
C GLU A 96 -3.76 -23.16 9.17
N CYS A 97 -2.67 -23.21 8.40
CA CYS A 97 -1.32 -23.13 8.94
C CYS A 97 -0.39 -22.30 8.06
N TRP A 98 0.56 -21.60 8.67
CA TRP A 98 1.47 -20.71 7.95
C TRP A 98 2.74 -20.47 8.78
N PRO A 99 3.85 -20.03 8.16
CA PRO A 99 5.07 -19.75 8.89
C PRO A 99 4.89 -18.58 9.87
N GLY A 100 5.60 -18.63 11.00
CA GLY A 100 5.62 -17.53 11.96
C GLY A 100 6.39 -16.29 11.47
N LEU A 101 7.23 -16.44 10.45
CA LEU A 101 7.95 -15.36 9.77
C LEU A 101 8.01 -15.63 8.28
N GLN A 102 7.96 -14.59 7.46
CA GLN A 102 8.11 -14.72 6.02
C GLN A 102 8.97 -13.59 5.43
N PRO A 103 10.10 -13.90 4.75
CA PRO A 103 10.77 -15.21 4.69
C PRO A 103 11.50 -15.52 6.01
N TYR A 104 11.93 -16.77 6.20
CA TYR A 104 13.04 -17.09 7.09
C TYR A 104 14.37 -16.92 6.34
N VAL A 105 15.45 -16.55 7.03
CA VAL A 105 16.76 -16.32 6.42
C VAL A 105 17.85 -17.09 7.17
N SER A 106 18.61 -17.92 6.46
CA SER A 106 19.73 -18.68 7.03
C SER A 106 20.79 -17.75 7.64
N GLY A 107 21.30 -18.11 8.82
CA GLY A 107 22.26 -17.28 9.57
C GLY A 107 21.61 -16.15 10.39
N LEU A 108 20.41 -15.71 10.01
CA LEU A 108 19.60 -14.77 10.78
C LEU A 108 18.56 -15.49 11.66
N ASP A 109 17.97 -16.57 11.14
CA ASP A 109 16.93 -17.39 11.76
C ASP A 109 17.44 -18.80 12.07
N ALA A 110 17.91 -19.02 13.30
CA ALA A 110 18.33 -20.36 13.72
C ALA A 110 17.14 -21.34 13.87
N THR A 111 15.97 -20.83 14.24
CA THR A 111 14.75 -21.61 14.47
C THR A 111 13.58 -21.07 13.65
N GLY A 112 12.71 -21.97 13.20
CA GLY A 112 11.41 -21.64 12.62
C GLY A 112 10.26 -21.94 13.58
N SER A 113 9.07 -21.45 13.22
CA SER A 113 7.81 -21.79 13.89
C SER A 113 6.67 -21.81 12.87
N ILE A 114 5.67 -22.64 13.12
CA ILE A 114 4.42 -22.70 12.37
C ILE A 114 3.28 -22.24 13.30
N LEU A 115 2.43 -21.38 12.74
CA LEU A 115 1.20 -20.91 13.35
C LEU A 115 0.04 -21.75 12.82
N PHE A 116 -0.94 -21.97 13.69
CA PHE A 116 -2.14 -22.74 13.37
C PHE A 116 -3.36 -21.98 13.84
N SER A 117 -4.43 -21.99 13.05
CA SER A 117 -5.76 -21.60 13.48
C SER A 117 -6.81 -22.59 13.02
N ALA A 118 -7.85 -22.71 13.84
CA ALA A 118 -9.09 -23.38 13.48
C ALA A 118 -10.23 -22.44 13.86
N SER A 119 -11.14 -22.20 12.91
CA SER A 119 -12.30 -21.35 13.10
C SER A 119 -13.51 -21.98 12.45
N ILE A 120 -14.67 -21.85 13.09
CA ILE A 120 -15.95 -22.24 12.52
C ILE A 120 -16.44 -21.10 11.63
N VAL A 121 -16.70 -21.40 10.36
CA VAL A 121 -17.12 -20.43 9.34
C VAL A 121 -18.33 -20.96 8.57
N ASP A 122 -19.02 -20.08 7.87
CA ASP A 122 -20.13 -20.42 6.98
C ASP A 122 -19.79 -20.20 5.49
N THR A 123 -18.55 -19.89 5.13
CA THR A 123 -18.10 -19.71 3.74
C THR A 123 -16.84 -20.51 3.44
N VAL A 124 -16.62 -20.86 2.17
CA VAL A 124 -15.31 -21.42 1.73
C VAL A 124 -14.22 -20.32 1.74
N PRO A 125 -12.94 -20.66 1.95
CA PRO A 125 -12.39 -22.00 2.18
C PRO A 125 -12.73 -22.54 3.58
N GLY A 126 -13.19 -23.79 3.62
CA GLY A 126 -13.55 -24.52 4.83
C GLY A 126 -14.04 -25.92 4.45
N SER A 127 -13.88 -26.89 5.34
CA SER A 127 -14.39 -28.26 5.13
C SER A 127 -15.60 -28.52 6.02
N THR A 128 -16.52 -29.38 5.60
CA THR A 128 -17.72 -29.71 6.39
C THR A 128 -17.34 -30.09 7.81
N TYR A 129 -18.06 -29.56 8.79
CA TYR A 129 -17.77 -29.76 10.20
C TYR A 129 -19.06 -29.92 10.99
N ASP A 130 -19.12 -30.96 11.82
CA ASP A 130 -20.24 -31.20 12.73
C ASP A 130 -19.72 -31.14 14.16
N LEU A 131 -20.16 -30.14 14.92
CA LEU A 131 -19.74 -29.95 16.31
C LEU A 131 -20.08 -31.16 17.20
N LEU A 132 -21.20 -31.84 16.96
CA LEU A 132 -21.64 -32.99 17.73
C LEU A 132 -20.83 -34.24 17.36
N GLU A 133 -20.50 -34.45 16.09
CA GLU A 133 -19.71 -35.62 15.66
C GLU A 133 -18.21 -35.40 15.89
N ASP A 134 -17.67 -34.29 15.39
CA ASP A 134 -16.24 -33.98 15.35
C ASP A 134 -15.73 -33.37 16.66
N GLY A 135 -16.60 -32.81 17.50
CA GLY A 135 -16.19 -32.16 18.76
C GLY A 135 -15.35 -30.89 18.56
N THR A 136 -14.85 -30.32 19.64
CA THR A 136 -14.19 -28.99 19.65
C THR A 136 -12.67 -29.05 19.68
N MET A 137 -12.06 -30.23 19.78
CA MET A 137 -10.61 -30.37 20.01
C MET A 137 -9.96 -31.18 18.89
N PHE A 138 -8.79 -30.72 18.46
CA PHE A 138 -8.01 -31.31 17.37
C PHE A 138 -6.56 -31.56 17.78
N HIS A 139 -5.99 -32.66 17.29
CA HIS A 139 -4.55 -32.92 17.30
C HIS A 139 -3.94 -32.47 15.98
N ILE A 140 -2.98 -31.55 16.07
CA ILE A 140 -2.33 -30.95 14.91
C ILE A 140 -0.97 -31.60 14.65
N ALA A 141 -0.68 -31.85 13.38
CA ALA A 141 0.65 -32.22 12.88
C ALA A 141 1.01 -31.35 11.67
N ALA A 142 2.31 -31.07 11.50
CA ALA A 142 2.81 -30.31 10.38
C ALA A 142 4.16 -30.83 9.88
N GLU A 143 4.34 -30.75 8.56
CA GLU A 143 5.54 -31.19 7.85
C GLU A 143 5.96 -30.17 6.81
N ILE A 144 7.28 -29.97 6.68
CA ILE A 144 7.90 -29.19 5.61
C ILE A 144 8.62 -30.16 4.69
N ASP A 145 8.17 -30.28 3.44
CA ASP A 145 8.67 -31.25 2.45
C ASP A 145 8.81 -32.68 3.03
N GLY A 146 7.79 -33.12 3.78
CA GLY A 146 7.73 -34.44 4.41
C GLY A 146 8.55 -34.59 5.70
N LYS A 147 9.17 -33.51 6.21
CA LYS A 147 9.91 -33.51 7.48
C LYS A 147 9.05 -32.91 8.59
N THR A 148 8.82 -33.68 9.65
CA THR A 148 7.97 -33.27 10.77
C THR A 148 8.54 -32.06 11.51
N VAL A 149 7.72 -31.01 11.64
CA VAL A 149 8.04 -29.78 12.39
C VAL A 149 7.10 -29.54 13.58
N ALA A 150 5.95 -30.23 13.60
CA ALA A 150 5.02 -30.21 14.72
C ALA A 150 4.27 -31.53 14.81
N SER A 151 4.01 -32.00 16.03
CA SER A 151 3.21 -33.21 16.28
C SER A 151 2.43 -33.09 17.58
N LYS A 152 1.20 -33.60 17.58
CA LYS A 152 0.30 -33.69 18.76
C LYS A 152 0.04 -32.35 19.46
N ILE A 153 0.04 -31.23 18.75
CA ILE A 153 -0.38 -29.94 19.31
C ILE A 153 -1.90 -29.96 19.47
N SER A 154 -2.41 -29.54 20.62
CA SER A 154 -3.87 -29.41 20.83
C SER A 154 -4.36 -28.02 20.41
N LEU A 155 -5.47 -27.98 19.67
CA LEU A 155 -6.13 -26.76 19.19
C LEU A 155 -7.64 -26.90 19.31
N SER A 156 -8.33 -25.84 19.74
CA SER A 156 -9.79 -25.77 19.76
C SER A 156 -10.37 -25.35 18.41
N SER A 157 -11.65 -25.64 18.15
CA SER A 157 -12.40 -25.27 16.93
C SER A 157 -12.53 -23.77 16.68
N ASP A 158 -12.19 -22.95 17.67
CA ASP A 158 -12.13 -21.49 17.59
C ASP A 158 -10.89 -20.99 18.32
N GLY A 159 -9.73 -21.42 17.82
CA GLY A 159 -8.46 -21.25 18.52
C GLY A 159 -7.33 -20.94 17.56
N GLN A 160 -6.30 -20.28 18.11
CA GLN A 160 -5.03 -20.06 17.44
C GLN A 160 -3.89 -20.50 18.36
N THR A 161 -2.83 -21.07 17.80
CA THR A 161 -1.66 -21.49 18.57
C THR A 161 -0.38 -21.39 17.76
N SER A 162 0.74 -21.32 18.48
CA SER A 162 2.08 -21.22 17.91
C SER A 162 3.08 -22.12 18.63
N LYS A 163 2.61 -23.23 19.19
CA LYS A 163 3.41 -24.13 20.03
C LYS A 163 4.43 -24.95 19.24
N SER A 164 4.60 -24.69 17.95
CA SER A 164 5.63 -25.34 17.16
C SER A 164 6.89 -24.48 17.10
N GLN A 165 8.02 -25.10 17.38
CA GLN A 165 9.34 -24.55 17.17
C GLN A 165 10.23 -25.68 16.66
N PHE A 166 11.05 -25.38 15.65
CA PHE A 166 11.94 -26.36 15.05
C PHE A 166 13.26 -25.68 14.68
N THR A 167 14.33 -26.46 14.60
CA THR A 167 15.66 -25.99 14.21
C THR A 167 15.91 -26.34 12.74
N TRP A 168 16.35 -25.38 11.92
CA TRP A 168 16.57 -25.61 10.49
C TRP A 168 17.68 -26.65 10.22
N SER A 169 18.72 -26.67 11.04
CA SER A 169 19.84 -27.62 10.92
C SER A 169 19.40 -29.07 11.18
N GLU A 170 18.47 -29.29 12.10
CA GLU A 170 17.91 -30.62 12.41
C GLU A 170 17.01 -31.13 11.29
N LEU A 171 16.28 -30.24 10.62
CA LEU A 171 15.51 -30.60 9.43
C LEU A 171 16.43 -30.97 8.27
N GLY A 172 17.67 -30.49 8.19
CA GLY A 172 18.55 -30.75 7.05
C GLY A 172 17.95 -30.27 5.72
N LEU A 173 17.26 -29.12 5.76
CA LEU A 173 16.76 -28.43 4.57
C LEU A 173 17.79 -27.36 4.14
N VAL A 174 18.11 -27.33 2.85
CA VAL A 174 19.13 -26.43 2.29
C VAL A 174 18.50 -25.09 1.86
N PRO A 175 18.91 -23.96 2.45
CA PRO A 175 18.34 -22.65 2.12
C PRO A 175 18.32 -22.38 0.61
N LYS A 176 17.19 -21.90 0.07
CA LYS A 176 16.99 -21.65 -1.36
C LYS A 176 15.88 -20.61 -1.61
N LYS A 177 15.82 -20.04 -2.81
CA LYS A 177 14.80 -19.04 -3.16
C LYS A 177 13.42 -19.67 -3.38
N GLU A 178 13.38 -20.90 -3.86
CA GLU A 178 12.14 -21.65 -4.00
C GLU A 178 11.59 -22.01 -2.63
N GLY A 179 10.33 -21.66 -2.36
CA GLY A 179 9.70 -22.03 -1.09
C GLY A 179 9.47 -23.54 -0.97
N TYR A 180 9.51 -24.01 0.27
CA TYR A 180 9.14 -25.36 0.67
C TYR A 180 7.63 -25.50 0.82
N LYS A 181 7.13 -26.72 0.62
CA LYS A 181 5.72 -27.05 0.86
C LYS A 181 5.50 -27.35 2.33
N LEU A 182 4.67 -26.55 2.99
CA LEU A 182 4.13 -26.84 4.31
C LEU A 182 2.80 -27.59 4.16
N THR A 183 2.71 -28.75 4.79
CA THR A 183 1.47 -29.53 4.87
C THR A 183 1.10 -29.71 6.33
N CYS A 184 -0.14 -29.38 6.67
CA CYS A 184 -0.65 -29.49 8.03
C CYS A 184 -1.93 -30.31 8.05
N SER A 185 -2.14 -31.02 9.16
CA SER A 185 -3.35 -31.76 9.42
C SER A 185 -3.88 -31.44 10.82
N ALA A 186 -5.20 -31.38 10.94
CA ALA A 186 -5.93 -31.32 12.20
C ALA A 186 -6.85 -32.54 12.29
N SER A 187 -6.55 -33.46 13.20
CA SER A 187 -7.37 -34.64 13.43
C SER A 187 -8.29 -34.42 14.61
N SER A 188 -9.60 -34.55 14.41
CA SER A 188 -10.58 -34.50 15.50
C SER A 188 -10.22 -35.53 16.57
N VAL A 189 -10.18 -35.10 17.83
CA VAL A 189 -9.96 -35.98 18.98
C VAL A 189 -11.14 -36.94 19.18
N LYS A 190 -12.35 -36.55 18.71
CA LYS A 190 -13.59 -37.30 18.92
C LYS A 190 -13.89 -38.28 17.78
N SER A 191 -13.92 -37.80 16.54
CA SER A 191 -14.30 -38.59 15.36
C SER A 191 -13.11 -39.17 14.60
N GLY A 192 -11.91 -38.64 14.80
CA GLY A 192 -10.73 -38.97 13.99
C GLY A 192 -10.73 -38.36 12.59
N LYS A 193 -11.76 -37.59 12.22
CA LYS A 193 -11.83 -36.88 10.95
C LYS A 193 -10.65 -35.92 10.81
N VAL A 194 -10.04 -35.89 9.62
CA VAL A 194 -8.83 -35.10 9.35
C VAL A 194 -9.17 -33.93 8.44
N PHE A 195 -8.77 -32.74 8.87
CA PHE A 195 -8.80 -31.50 8.10
C PHE A 195 -7.37 -31.18 7.65
N GLN A 196 -7.19 -30.71 6.41
CA GLN A 196 -5.87 -30.43 5.86
C GLN A 196 -5.75 -29.00 5.35
N ASN A 197 -4.54 -28.46 5.47
CA ASN A 197 -4.16 -27.18 4.90
C ASN A 197 -2.74 -27.25 4.33
N GLN A 198 -2.48 -26.46 3.29
CA GLN A 198 -1.16 -26.33 2.70
C GLN A 198 -0.80 -24.85 2.57
N ALA A 199 0.48 -24.57 2.79
CA ALA A 199 1.06 -23.24 2.61
C ALA A 199 2.50 -23.35 2.09
N LYS A 200 3.11 -22.20 1.82
CA LYS A 200 4.51 -22.10 1.39
C LYS A 200 5.36 -21.54 2.53
N VAL A 201 6.55 -22.12 2.74
CA VAL A 201 7.55 -21.61 3.68
C VAL A 201 8.80 -21.24 2.89
N VAL A 202 9.17 -19.97 2.93
CA VAL A 202 10.37 -19.47 2.27
C VAL A 202 11.52 -19.46 3.28
N TYR A 203 12.60 -20.19 3.00
CA TYR A 203 13.82 -20.22 3.82
C TYR A 203 15.02 -19.92 2.94
N LEU A 204 15.42 -18.64 2.95
CA LEU A 204 16.42 -18.08 2.05
C LEU A 204 17.84 -18.35 2.51
N PRO A 205 18.81 -18.37 1.59
CA PRO A 205 20.24 -18.32 1.91
C PRO A 205 20.60 -17.15 2.83
N PRO A 206 21.82 -17.15 3.40
CA PRO A 206 22.34 -15.96 4.07
C PRO A 206 22.24 -14.74 3.17
N THR A 207 21.88 -13.60 3.77
CA THR A 207 21.77 -12.33 3.06
C THR A 207 23.05 -12.07 2.27
N PRO A 208 22.99 -11.92 0.93
CA PRO A 208 24.14 -11.60 0.11
C PRO A 208 24.77 -10.26 0.50
N GLU A 209 26.07 -10.08 0.26
CA GLU A 209 26.78 -8.83 0.56
C GLU A 209 26.23 -7.62 -0.19
N ASP A 210 25.56 -7.84 -1.33
CA ASP A 210 24.96 -6.78 -2.15
C ASP A 210 23.51 -6.45 -1.78
N VAL A 211 22.98 -7.03 -0.71
CA VAL A 211 21.65 -6.75 -0.14
C VAL A 211 21.82 -6.02 1.20
N GLY A 212 21.27 -4.80 1.30
CA GLY A 212 21.52 -3.89 2.42
C GLY A 212 20.78 -4.25 3.72
N SER A 213 19.62 -4.88 3.60
CA SER A 213 18.74 -5.22 4.72
C SER A 213 17.86 -6.43 4.42
N VAL A 214 17.13 -6.91 5.43
CA VAL A 214 16.08 -7.92 5.29
C VAL A 214 14.83 -7.37 5.97
N VAL A 215 13.70 -7.40 5.27
CA VAL A 215 12.38 -7.08 5.84
C VAL A 215 11.54 -8.35 5.83
N GLN A 216 11.13 -8.78 7.02
CA GLN A 216 10.31 -9.97 7.20
C GLN A 216 8.88 -9.55 7.55
N MET A 217 7.89 -10.36 7.24
CA MET A 217 6.54 -10.22 7.77
C MET A 217 6.36 -11.11 9.00
N ASP A 218 5.77 -10.56 10.07
CA ASP A 218 5.32 -11.36 11.21
C ASP A 218 4.05 -12.11 10.84
N GLY A 219 4.12 -13.45 10.83
CA GLY A 219 2.96 -14.28 10.49
C GLY A 219 1.79 -14.09 11.45
N ARG A 220 2.00 -13.56 12.66
CA ARG A 220 0.90 -13.36 13.64
C ARG A 220 0.07 -12.12 13.34
N THR A 221 0.74 -11.04 12.98
CA THR A 221 0.15 -9.70 12.93
C THR A 221 0.11 -9.13 11.52
N GLY A 222 0.84 -9.71 10.56
CA GLY A 222 1.06 -9.14 9.24
C GLY A 222 2.04 -7.95 9.23
N ALA A 223 2.57 -7.56 10.39
CA ALA A 223 3.49 -6.45 10.54
C ALA A 223 4.78 -6.67 9.74
N LEU A 224 5.32 -5.60 9.17
CA LEU A 224 6.70 -5.62 8.70
C LEU A 224 7.65 -5.56 9.89
N LEU A 225 8.66 -6.41 9.86
CA LEU A 225 9.74 -6.50 10.84
C LEU A 225 11.03 -6.04 10.15
N VAL A 226 11.54 -4.91 10.62
CA VAL A 226 12.77 -4.30 10.09
C VAL A 226 14.00 -4.69 10.93
N PRO A 227 15.22 -4.61 10.35
CA PRO A 227 16.45 -4.85 11.10
C PRO A 227 16.56 -3.97 12.35
N GLY A 228 17.00 -4.58 13.44
CA GLY A 228 17.13 -3.93 14.76
C GLY A 228 17.55 -4.96 15.81
N ALA A 229 17.70 -4.53 17.06
CA ALA A 229 18.22 -5.40 18.14
C ALA A 229 17.39 -6.69 18.34
N LYS A 230 16.09 -6.66 18.02
CA LYS A 230 15.16 -7.79 18.17
C LYS A 230 14.20 -7.99 17.00
N ARG A 231 14.50 -7.43 15.82
CA ARG A 231 13.56 -7.24 14.69
C ARG A 231 12.35 -6.44 15.11
N GLU A 232 12.33 -5.18 14.72
CA GLU A 232 11.37 -4.23 15.26
C GLU A 232 10.13 -4.18 14.36
N PRO A 233 8.90 -4.32 14.91
CA PRO A 233 7.70 -4.10 14.13
C PRO A 233 7.62 -2.63 13.72
N LEU A 234 7.44 -2.39 12.43
CA LEU A 234 7.26 -1.07 11.86
C LEU A 234 5.80 -0.93 11.40
N LEU A 235 5.13 0.13 11.87
CA LEU A 235 3.92 0.65 11.24
C LEU A 235 4.37 1.73 10.26
N PRO A 236 4.41 1.47 8.94
CA PRO A 236 4.92 2.44 7.98
C PRO A 236 3.94 3.59 7.87
N PHE A 237 4.44 4.80 8.11
CA PHE A 237 3.64 6.01 8.19
C PHE A 237 4.43 7.17 7.57
N GLY A 238 4.02 7.51 6.36
CA GLY A 238 4.72 8.46 5.49
C GLY A 238 3.79 8.97 4.41
N PHE A 239 4.37 9.46 3.32
CA PHE A 239 3.65 9.96 2.15
C PHE A 239 4.28 9.38 0.89
N TYR A 240 3.49 9.28 -0.17
CA TYR A 240 4.05 9.44 -1.51
C TYR A 240 4.66 10.84 -1.59
N THR A 241 5.86 10.99 -2.12
CA THR A 241 6.57 12.26 -2.13
C THR A 241 7.10 12.55 -3.51
N ALA A 242 6.74 13.71 -4.08
CA ALA A 242 7.18 14.08 -5.41
C ALA A 242 8.71 14.08 -5.50
N PHE A 243 9.29 13.38 -6.48
CA PHE A 243 10.73 13.45 -6.72
C PHE A 243 11.11 14.72 -7.49
N GLY A 244 10.60 14.84 -8.71
CA GLY A 244 10.96 15.91 -9.64
C GLY A 244 10.44 17.28 -9.21
N GLY A 245 11.32 18.28 -9.18
CA GLY A 245 10.98 19.62 -8.70
C GLY A 245 10.83 19.73 -7.19
N TYR A 246 11.24 18.70 -6.43
CA TYR A 246 11.07 18.67 -4.98
C TYR A 246 12.23 17.96 -4.27
N LEU A 247 12.17 16.63 -4.09
CA LEU A 247 13.26 15.90 -3.44
C LEU A 247 14.59 16.01 -4.21
N ASP A 248 14.51 16.04 -5.55
CA ASP A 248 15.68 16.18 -6.42
C ASP A 248 16.38 17.56 -6.36
N GLN A 249 15.71 18.56 -5.77
CA GLN A 249 16.20 19.94 -5.65
C GLN A 249 16.51 20.35 -4.21
N ASN A 250 15.87 19.74 -3.22
CA ASN A 250 16.00 20.14 -1.82
C ASN A 250 15.94 18.96 -0.85
N LEU A 251 17.12 18.48 -0.44
CA LEU A 251 17.24 17.40 0.54
C LEU A 251 16.73 17.76 1.94
N ALA A 252 16.66 19.06 2.29
CA ALA A 252 16.16 19.49 3.61
C ALA A 252 14.68 19.13 3.84
N VAL A 253 13.94 18.84 2.77
CA VAL A 253 12.59 18.28 2.87
C VAL A 253 12.59 16.97 3.67
N LEU A 254 13.62 16.12 3.50
CA LEU A 254 13.73 14.85 4.21
C LEU A 254 13.97 15.07 5.72
N ASP A 255 14.75 16.09 6.07
CA ASP A 255 14.95 16.52 7.46
C ASP A 255 13.63 16.93 8.11
N GLU A 256 12.82 17.75 7.40
CA GLU A 256 11.50 18.16 7.88
C GLU A 256 10.55 16.96 8.04
N ILE A 257 10.55 16.02 7.08
CA ILE A 257 9.74 14.79 7.16
C ILE A 257 10.09 14.02 8.44
N LYS A 258 11.38 13.86 8.73
CA LYS A 258 11.84 13.17 9.94
C LYS A 258 11.44 13.91 11.21
N GLU A 259 11.66 15.23 11.27
CA GLU A 259 11.31 16.07 12.43
C GLU A 259 9.80 16.06 12.71
N GLN A 260 8.99 15.97 11.66
CA GLN A 260 7.54 15.91 11.77
C GLN A 260 7.00 14.57 12.26
N GLY A 261 7.86 13.56 12.46
CA GLY A 261 7.52 12.28 13.07
C GLY A 261 7.21 11.15 12.08
N PHE A 262 7.37 11.39 10.78
CA PHE A 262 7.19 10.35 9.76
C PHE A 262 8.41 9.41 9.75
N ASN A 263 8.16 8.14 9.40
CA ASN A 263 9.20 7.11 9.40
C ASN A 263 9.47 6.52 8.00
N LEU A 264 8.75 6.99 6.98
CA LEU A 264 8.71 6.42 5.64
C LEU A 264 8.64 7.54 4.60
N VAL A 265 9.32 7.34 3.47
CA VAL A 265 9.16 8.15 2.25
C VAL A 265 9.01 7.20 1.07
N HIS A 266 8.05 7.49 0.20
CA HIS A 266 7.84 6.81 -1.07
C HIS A 266 8.08 7.84 -2.20
N PRO A 267 9.33 8.01 -2.66
CA PRO A 267 9.62 8.93 -3.77
C PRO A 267 8.89 8.47 -5.04
N VAL A 268 8.10 9.36 -5.63
CA VAL A 268 7.40 9.10 -6.89
C VAL A 268 8.34 9.42 -8.03
N PRO A 269 8.52 8.57 -9.07
CA PRO A 269 9.49 8.82 -10.11
C PRO A 269 9.17 10.14 -10.87
N THR A 270 10.07 10.70 -11.67
CA THR A 270 10.70 10.05 -12.85
C THR A 270 12.11 9.54 -12.65
N PHE A 271 12.78 9.89 -11.55
CA PHE A 271 14.17 9.50 -11.29
C PHE A 271 15.16 9.80 -12.44
N ASP A 272 14.82 10.75 -13.32
CA ASP A 272 15.61 11.09 -14.51
C ASP A 272 17.04 11.52 -14.15
N ASN A 273 17.23 12.09 -12.96
CA ASN A 273 18.52 12.47 -12.42
C ASN A 273 19.01 11.42 -11.42
N ALA A 274 19.76 10.43 -11.93
CA ALA A 274 20.32 9.35 -11.10
C ALA A 274 21.22 9.86 -9.95
N THR A 275 21.96 10.95 -10.16
CA THR A 275 22.79 11.54 -9.09
C THR A 275 21.93 12.12 -7.97
N ALA A 276 20.86 12.84 -8.32
CA ALA A 276 19.93 13.35 -7.32
C ALA A 276 19.20 12.21 -6.60
N LEU A 277 18.83 11.15 -7.32
CA LEU A 277 18.24 9.96 -6.69
C LEU A 277 19.20 9.36 -5.65
N GLU A 278 20.47 9.12 -6.00
CA GLU A 278 21.43 8.57 -5.04
C GLU A 278 21.57 9.47 -3.80
N LEU A 279 21.63 10.80 -3.97
CA LEU A 279 21.70 11.75 -2.85
C LEU A 279 20.45 11.74 -1.96
N VAL A 280 19.26 11.62 -2.56
CA VAL A 280 17.99 11.49 -1.83
C VAL A 280 17.99 10.20 -1.02
N LEU A 281 18.35 9.08 -1.64
CA LEU A 281 18.38 7.78 -0.98
C LEU A 281 19.44 7.72 0.14
N ASP A 282 20.63 8.32 -0.08
CA ASP A 282 21.67 8.46 0.94
C ASP A 282 21.14 9.25 2.14
N ARG A 283 20.50 10.40 1.91
CA ARG A 283 19.95 11.24 2.99
C ARG A 283 18.82 10.54 3.75
N MET A 284 17.96 9.80 3.05
CA MET A 284 16.93 8.98 3.69
C MET A 284 17.55 7.92 4.61
N GLU A 285 18.61 7.24 4.17
CA GLU A 285 19.33 6.24 4.97
C GLU A 285 19.96 6.88 6.22
N GLU A 286 20.62 8.03 6.08
CA GLU A 286 21.20 8.79 7.19
C GLU A 286 20.18 9.20 8.26
N LEU A 287 18.96 9.56 7.85
CA LEU A 287 17.87 9.97 8.75
C LEU A 287 17.09 8.77 9.33
N GLY A 288 17.37 7.56 8.86
CA GLY A 288 16.58 6.37 9.19
C GLY A 288 15.12 6.51 8.75
N LEU A 289 14.91 7.04 7.55
CA LEU A 289 13.62 7.03 6.85
C LEU A 289 13.57 5.80 5.94
N TRP A 290 12.54 5.00 6.09
CA TRP A 290 12.32 3.81 5.27
C TRP A 290 11.92 4.20 3.84
N LEU A 291 12.41 3.44 2.86
CA LEU A 291 12.16 3.61 1.43
C LEU A 291 11.14 2.59 0.93
N VAL A 292 10.05 3.07 0.35
CA VAL A 292 9.29 2.28 -0.63
C VAL A 292 9.75 2.74 -2.01
N TYR A 293 10.40 1.84 -2.77
CA TYR A 293 10.98 2.17 -4.06
C TYR A 293 9.96 1.94 -5.18
N ASP A 294 9.67 3.00 -5.94
CA ASP A 294 8.58 3.05 -6.90
C ASP A 294 9.00 2.70 -8.34
N MET A 295 8.39 1.65 -8.89
CA MET A 295 8.64 1.12 -10.23
C MET A 295 7.41 1.28 -11.15
N ARG A 296 6.45 2.15 -10.81
CA ARG A 296 5.14 2.24 -11.48
C ARG A 296 5.18 2.39 -13.00
N TRP A 297 6.25 2.98 -13.55
CA TRP A 297 6.42 3.15 -15.00
C TRP A 297 7.31 2.09 -15.66
N SER A 298 8.04 1.29 -14.89
CA SER A 298 9.00 0.31 -15.39
C SER A 298 8.57 -1.14 -15.20
N TYR A 299 7.58 -1.44 -14.35
CA TYR A 299 7.21 -2.81 -13.97
C TYR A 299 6.79 -3.74 -15.11
N LYS A 300 6.28 -3.19 -16.21
CA LYS A 300 5.95 -3.96 -17.44
C LYS A 300 7.20 -4.36 -18.25
N ASN A 301 8.35 -3.76 -17.98
CA ASN A 301 9.63 -4.03 -18.65
C ASN A 301 10.62 -4.71 -17.69
N LEU A 302 10.71 -6.04 -17.79
CA LEU A 302 11.58 -6.85 -16.93
C LEU A 302 13.07 -6.47 -17.03
N THR A 303 13.53 -5.91 -18.15
CA THR A 303 14.93 -5.44 -18.25
C THR A 303 15.16 -4.20 -17.40
N SER A 304 14.20 -3.26 -17.36
CA SER A 304 14.26 -2.10 -16.47
C SER A 304 14.21 -2.52 -15.01
N ILE A 305 13.29 -3.42 -14.64
CA ILE A 305 13.19 -3.96 -13.28
C ILE A 305 14.50 -4.60 -12.84
N GLN A 306 15.15 -5.40 -13.70
CA GLN A 306 16.43 -5.98 -13.37
C GLN A 306 17.51 -4.94 -13.06
N ALA A 307 17.55 -3.84 -13.83
CA ALA A 307 18.53 -2.77 -13.61
C ALA A 307 18.28 -2.02 -12.31
N GLU A 308 17.02 -1.67 -12.04
CA GLU A 308 16.60 -0.94 -10.84
C GLU A 308 16.81 -1.77 -9.56
N VAL A 309 16.41 -3.05 -9.56
CA VAL A 309 16.63 -3.94 -8.40
C VAL A 309 18.11 -4.06 -8.07
N LYS A 310 18.96 -4.28 -9.09
CA LYS A 310 20.41 -4.37 -8.89
C LYS A 310 21.02 -3.09 -8.34
N ALA A 311 20.47 -1.93 -8.69
CA ALA A 311 20.97 -0.64 -8.21
C ALA A 311 20.54 -0.35 -6.76
N VAL A 312 19.32 -0.75 -6.36
CA VAL A 312 18.68 -0.28 -5.14
C VAL A 312 18.66 -1.30 -4.00
N LYS A 313 18.74 -2.62 -4.26
CA LYS A 313 18.67 -3.65 -3.19
C LYS A 313 19.79 -3.55 -2.13
N LYS A 314 20.87 -2.83 -2.44
CA LYS A 314 21.99 -2.52 -1.55
C LYS A 314 21.63 -1.55 -0.41
N ARG A 315 20.50 -0.84 -0.51
CA ARG A 315 20.06 0.19 0.45
C ARG A 315 19.66 -0.46 1.76
N LYS A 316 20.14 0.08 2.89
CA LYS A 316 19.86 -0.50 4.22
C LYS A 316 18.49 -0.10 4.78
N ASN A 317 17.91 0.95 4.21
CA ASN A 317 16.60 1.47 4.55
C ASN A 317 15.53 1.06 3.52
N LEU A 318 15.81 0.12 2.62
CA LEU A 318 14.78 -0.42 1.72
C LEU A 318 13.73 -1.17 2.54
N LEU A 319 12.47 -0.76 2.42
CA LEU A 319 11.34 -1.39 3.11
C LEU A 319 10.57 -2.34 2.19
N ALA A 320 10.22 -1.87 1.00
CA ALA A 320 9.44 -2.63 0.02
C ALA A 320 9.71 -2.13 -1.41
N TRP A 321 9.52 -3.03 -2.37
CA TRP A 321 9.44 -2.70 -3.79
C TRP A 321 7.99 -2.42 -4.16
N TYR A 322 7.70 -1.27 -4.78
CA TYR A 322 6.37 -0.92 -5.26
C TYR A 322 6.32 -1.07 -6.79
N THR A 323 5.58 -2.04 -7.30
CA THR A 323 5.60 -2.40 -8.72
C THR A 323 4.63 -1.59 -9.55
N ALA A 324 3.34 -1.59 -9.21
CA ALA A 324 2.29 -1.08 -10.08
C ALA A 324 1.41 -0.05 -9.36
N ASP A 325 1.07 0.99 -10.12
CA ASP A 325 0.16 2.06 -9.73
C ASP A 325 -1.13 1.91 -10.53
N GLU A 326 -2.21 1.49 -9.87
CA GLU A 326 -3.55 1.31 -10.46
C GLU A 326 -3.57 0.44 -11.74
N PRO A 327 -2.87 -0.71 -11.79
CA PRO A 327 -2.83 -1.53 -13.02
C PRO A 327 -4.22 -2.04 -13.42
N ASP A 328 -5.14 -2.12 -12.47
CA ASP A 328 -6.55 -2.46 -12.64
C ASP A 328 -7.36 -1.34 -13.31
N GLY A 329 -7.07 -0.08 -12.97
CA GLY A 329 -7.67 1.09 -13.61
C GLY A 329 -7.18 1.25 -15.06
N TRP A 330 -5.86 1.15 -15.27
CA TRP A 330 -5.23 1.21 -16.58
C TRP A 330 -5.49 -0.02 -17.46
N GLU A 331 -6.10 -1.07 -16.90
CA GLU A 331 -6.32 -2.37 -17.54
C GLU A 331 -5.04 -2.93 -18.16
N ASP A 332 -3.93 -2.75 -17.43
CA ASP A 332 -2.65 -3.33 -17.81
C ASP A 332 -2.74 -4.86 -17.82
N PRO A 333 -1.82 -5.57 -18.52
CA PRO A 333 -1.88 -7.02 -18.60
C PRO A 333 -1.97 -7.67 -17.22
N LEU A 334 -2.96 -8.56 -17.03
CA LEU A 334 -3.28 -9.18 -15.73
C LEU A 334 -2.08 -9.86 -15.05
N ASP A 335 -1.12 -10.36 -15.83
CA ASP A 335 0.05 -11.07 -15.33
C ASP A 335 1.30 -10.17 -15.15
N ALA A 336 1.23 -8.88 -15.49
CA ALA A 336 2.38 -7.98 -15.42
C ALA A 336 2.86 -7.74 -13.98
N PRO A 337 2.00 -7.47 -12.98
CA PRO A 337 2.46 -7.34 -11.59
C PRO A 337 3.11 -8.63 -11.06
N GLN A 338 2.55 -9.80 -11.39
CA GLN A 338 3.12 -11.10 -10.99
C GLN A 338 4.51 -11.32 -11.59
N LYS A 339 4.69 -11.09 -12.91
CA LYS A 339 5.99 -11.22 -13.58
C LYS A 339 7.05 -10.29 -12.98
N ALA A 340 6.67 -9.06 -12.65
CA ALA A 340 7.57 -8.12 -11.98
C ALA A 340 7.97 -8.63 -10.58
N ALA A 341 7.00 -9.07 -9.78
CA ALA A 341 7.23 -9.61 -8.45
C ALA A 341 8.11 -10.87 -8.47
N ASP A 342 7.91 -11.78 -9.43
CA ASP A 342 8.71 -12.99 -9.60
C ASP A 342 10.18 -12.64 -9.86
N LEU A 343 10.45 -11.72 -10.78
CA LEU A 343 11.81 -11.27 -11.07
C LEU A 343 12.45 -10.54 -9.87
N ILE A 344 11.69 -9.70 -9.16
CA ILE A 344 12.18 -9.03 -7.93
C ILE A 344 12.57 -10.07 -6.88
N ASN A 345 11.74 -11.09 -6.67
CA ASN A 345 12.04 -12.18 -5.73
C ASN A 345 13.26 -13.02 -6.18
N GLU A 346 13.44 -13.22 -7.48
CA GLU A 346 14.61 -13.89 -8.05
C GLU A 346 15.91 -13.09 -7.84
N LEU A 347 15.86 -11.76 -7.90
CA LEU A 347 17.04 -10.88 -7.81
C LEU A 347 17.38 -10.45 -6.37
N ASP A 348 16.36 -10.24 -5.55
CA ASP A 348 16.44 -9.84 -4.15
C ASP A 348 15.83 -10.95 -3.28
N GLY A 349 14.51 -10.94 -3.10
CA GLY A 349 13.76 -11.92 -2.29
C GLY A 349 13.79 -11.63 -0.78
N TYR A 350 14.54 -10.63 -0.32
CA TYR A 350 14.67 -10.27 1.10
C TYR A 350 13.76 -9.09 1.52
N HIS A 351 13.04 -8.50 0.58
CA HIS A 351 12.08 -7.42 0.81
C HIS A 351 10.72 -7.75 0.15
N PRO A 352 9.60 -7.33 0.76
CA PRO A 352 8.27 -7.55 0.21
C PRO A 352 7.99 -6.71 -1.04
N VAL A 353 7.06 -7.18 -1.86
CA VAL A 353 6.55 -6.48 -3.04
C VAL A 353 5.14 -5.92 -2.77
N ALA A 354 4.92 -4.69 -3.21
CA ALA A 354 3.71 -3.90 -3.02
C ALA A 354 3.14 -3.39 -4.35
N LEU A 355 1.84 -3.11 -4.39
CA LEU A 355 1.16 -2.35 -5.45
C LEU A 355 -0.08 -1.66 -4.88
N VAL A 356 -0.63 -0.68 -5.58
CA VAL A 356 -1.94 -0.09 -5.27
C VAL A 356 -2.97 -0.46 -6.34
N LEU A 357 -4.22 -0.60 -5.91
CA LEU A 357 -5.39 -0.80 -6.75
C LEU A 357 -6.40 0.35 -6.56
N ASN A 358 -6.99 0.80 -7.67
CA ASN A 358 -8.05 1.80 -7.65
C ASN A 358 -9.46 1.21 -7.74
N CYS A 359 -9.62 0.17 -8.54
CA CYS A 359 -10.92 -0.42 -8.81
C CYS A 359 -11.49 -1.11 -7.57
N ALA A 360 -12.80 -0.99 -7.38
CA ALA A 360 -13.48 -1.64 -6.28
C ALA A 360 -13.46 -3.15 -6.44
N ASP A 361 -13.76 -3.64 -7.64
CA ASP A 361 -13.97 -5.07 -7.88
C ASP A 361 -13.65 -5.47 -9.33
N TYR A 362 -12.37 -5.41 -9.69
CA TYR A 362 -11.90 -5.74 -11.04
C TYR A 362 -10.58 -6.51 -11.01
N HIS A 363 -10.64 -7.81 -11.36
CA HIS A 363 -9.48 -8.73 -11.44
C HIS A 363 -8.54 -8.68 -10.23
N PHE A 364 -9.11 -8.51 -9.03
CA PHE A 364 -8.35 -8.42 -7.78
C PHE A 364 -7.41 -9.62 -7.60
N ALA A 365 -7.86 -10.82 -7.97
CA ALA A 365 -7.08 -12.03 -7.76
C ALA A 365 -5.81 -12.07 -8.60
N GLU A 366 -5.92 -11.65 -9.86
CA GLU A 366 -4.86 -11.67 -10.85
C GLU A 366 -3.87 -10.56 -10.61
N TYR A 367 -4.34 -9.31 -10.45
CA TYR A 367 -3.47 -8.17 -10.24
C TYR A 367 -2.65 -8.25 -8.95
N THR A 368 -3.21 -8.88 -7.90
CA THR A 368 -2.54 -8.94 -6.60
C THR A 368 -1.67 -10.17 -6.39
N ALA A 369 -1.67 -11.15 -7.31
CA ALA A 369 -1.11 -12.49 -7.08
C ALA A 369 0.35 -12.49 -6.58
N GLY A 370 1.16 -11.54 -7.05
CA GLY A 370 2.60 -11.46 -6.75
C GLY A 370 2.97 -10.66 -5.50
N SER A 371 2.05 -9.87 -4.96
CA SER A 371 2.33 -8.88 -3.91
C SER A 371 2.08 -9.41 -2.50
N GLN A 372 2.91 -8.96 -1.56
CA GLN A 372 2.75 -9.21 -0.11
C GLN A 372 2.11 -8.02 0.60
N ILE A 373 2.02 -6.88 -0.08
CA ILE A 373 1.37 -5.67 0.41
C ILE A 373 0.43 -5.19 -0.70
N ILE A 374 -0.85 -5.03 -0.38
CA ILE A 374 -1.85 -4.49 -1.32
C ILE A 374 -2.35 -3.19 -0.73
N LEU A 375 -2.16 -2.12 -1.48
CA LEU A 375 -2.67 -0.81 -1.15
C LEU A 375 -4.00 -0.58 -1.86
N HIS A 376 -4.84 0.29 -1.29
CA HIS A 376 -6.00 0.87 -1.97
C HIS A 376 -5.97 2.40 -1.87
N ASP A 377 -6.42 3.07 -2.91
CA ASP A 377 -6.45 4.55 -3.03
C ASP A 377 -7.88 5.09 -3.10
N THR A 378 -8.66 4.73 -2.08
CA THR A 378 -10.04 5.20 -1.96
C THR A 378 -10.08 6.66 -1.53
N TYR A 379 -10.43 7.55 -2.47
CA TYR A 379 -10.44 9.00 -2.26
C TYR A 379 -11.86 9.60 -2.25
N PRO A 380 -12.58 9.59 -1.11
CA PRO A 380 -13.99 10.01 -1.06
C PRO A 380 -14.18 11.53 -0.91
N ILE A 381 -13.14 12.32 -0.64
CA ILE A 381 -13.31 13.70 -0.17
C ILE A 381 -13.49 14.67 -1.34
N GLY A 382 -14.69 15.23 -1.45
CA GLY A 382 -14.99 16.27 -2.45
C GLY A 382 -15.25 15.74 -3.86
N ILE A 383 -15.51 14.44 -4.02
CA ILE A 383 -15.97 13.84 -5.27
C ILE A 383 -17.48 14.02 -5.47
N ASN A 384 -17.91 13.96 -6.73
CA ASN A 384 -19.28 13.59 -7.05
C ASN A 384 -19.31 12.12 -7.48
N ALA A 385 -19.66 11.22 -6.56
CA ALA A 385 -19.63 9.79 -6.79
C ALA A 385 -20.71 9.28 -7.78
N THR A 386 -21.64 10.14 -8.20
CA THR A 386 -22.75 9.77 -9.10
C THR A 386 -22.63 10.37 -10.50
N TRP A 387 -21.72 11.32 -10.69
CA TRP A 387 -21.53 12.01 -11.97
C TRP A 387 -20.08 12.46 -12.16
N SER A 388 -19.48 12.02 -13.25
CA SER A 388 -18.11 12.41 -13.61
C SER A 388 -18.08 13.84 -14.10
N THR A 389 -17.40 14.72 -13.36
CA THR A 389 -17.15 16.11 -13.79
C THR A 389 -16.12 16.22 -14.89
N VAL A 390 -15.28 15.19 -15.07
CA VAL A 390 -14.23 15.13 -16.10
C VAL A 390 -14.83 14.67 -17.44
N TRP A 391 -15.61 13.59 -17.41
CA TRP A 391 -16.13 12.97 -18.62
C TRP A 391 -17.56 13.39 -18.95
N ASN A 392 -18.25 14.05 -18.03
CA ASN A 392 -19.66 14.43 -18.16
C ASN A 392 -20.57 13.22 -18.44
N THR A 393 -20.37 12.15 -17.66
CA THR A 393 -21.11 10.89 -17.70
C THR A 393 -21.61 10.49 -16.32
N PRO A 394 -22.71 9.72 -16.21
CA PRO A 394 -23.12 9.16 -14.93
C PRO A 394 -22.10 8.13 -14.46
N CYS A 395 -21.92 8.02 -13.14
CA CYS A 395 -21.15 6.95 -12.52
C CYS A 395 -22.08 5.96 -11.85
N THR A 396 -22.00 4.71 -12.31
CA THR A 396 -22.79 3.56 -11.86
C THR A 396 -21.88 2.33 -11.80
N PRO A 397 -22.36 1.19 -11.28
CA PRO A 397 -21.62 -0.06 -11.37
C PRO A 397 -21.33 -0.52 -12.82
N GLU A 398 -22.01 0.01 -13.84
CA GLU A 398 -21.89 -0.44 -15.23
C GLU A 398 -21.36 0.63 -16.22
N ILE A 399 -21.17 1.87 -15.79
CA ILE A 399 -20.66 2.97 -16.64
C ILE A 399 -20.06 4.09 -15.79
N GLY A 400 -19.09 4.80 -16.34
CA GLY A 400 -18.51 6.02 -15.80
C GLY A 400 -17.19 5.80 -15.06
N ASP A 401 -16.42 6.88 -14.98
CA ASP A 401 -15.24 7.00 -14.12
C ASP A 401 -15.35 8.32 -13.32
N CYS A 402 -15.38 8.19 -11.99
CA CYS A 402 -15.49 9.28 -11.02
C CYS A 402 -14.24 9.39 -10.11
N GLY A 403 -13.12 8.73 -10.47
CA GLY A 403 -11.87 8.71 -9.71
C GLY A 403 -11.86 7.77 -8.50
N CYS A 404 -13.02 7.43 -7.95
CA CYS A 404 -13.17 6.47 -6.86
C CYS A 404 -14.24 5.44 -7.27
N ASP A 405 -13.79 4.26 -7.73
CA ASP A 405 -14.69 3.27 -8.30
C ASP A 405 -15.70 2.74 -7.27
N ASN A 406 -16.99 2.75 -7.65
CA ASN A 406 -18.15 2.35 -6.84
C ASN A 406 -18.25 3.00 -5.45
N CYS A 407 -17.55 4.11 -5.21
CA CYS A 407 -17.61 4.85 -3.95
C CYS A 407 -18.96 5.58 -3.80
N LYS A 408 -19.29 5.97 -2.57
CA LYS A 408 -20.47 6.79 -2.23
C LYS A 408 -20.11 8.26 -2.00
N GLY A 409 -18.83 8.61 -1.97
CA GLY A 409 -18.34 9.94 -1.61
C GLY A 409 -18.43 10.19 -0.11
N GLN A 410 -18.18 9.16 0.69
CA GLN A 410 -18.24 9.20 2.16
C GLN A 410 -16.99 8.56 2.75
N LEU A 411 -16.60 8.97 3.95
CA LEU A 411 -15.42 8.44 4.64
C LEU A 411 -15.46 6.91 4.80
N GLU A 412 -16.66 6.34 4.97
CA GLU A 412 -16.87 4.91 5.06
C GLU A 412 -16.42 4.11 3.83
N ASP A 413 -16.29 4.76 2.66
CA ASP A 413 -15.74 4.10 1.46
C ASP A 413 -14.33 3.53 1.75
N ILE A 414 -13.54 4.21 2.60
CA ILE A 414 -12.20 3.75 3.02
C ILE A 414 -12.30 2.45 3.82
N SER A 415 -13.13 2.44 4.88
CA SER A 415 -13.31 1.24 5.71
C SER A 415 -13.86 0.07 4.91
N VAL A 416 -14.83 0.32 4.02
CA VAL A 416 -15.42 -0.71 3.17
C VAL A 416 -14.36 -1.32 2.26
N ARG A 417 -13.50 -0.50 1.64
CA ARG A 417 -12.44 -1.02 0.77
C ARG A 417 -11.41 -1.85 1.52
N VAL A 418 -11.00 -1.42 2.72
CA VAL A 418 -10.08 -2.19 3.57
C VAL A 418 -10.69 -3.55 3.91
N ASP A 419 -11.92 -3.56 4.41
CA ASP A 419 -12.63 -4.78 4.83
C ASP A 419 -12.82 -5.74 3.64
N GLU A 420 -13.22 -5.24 2.47
CA GLU A 420 -13.39 -6.05 1.26
C GLU A 420 -12.08 -6.67 0.78
N PHE A 421 -10.96 -5.92 0.82
CA PHE A 421 -9.65 -6.46 0.44
C PHE A 421 -9.21 -7.56 1.41
N GLN A 422 -9.44 -7.38 2.71
CA GLN A 422 -9.16 -8.41 3.71
C GLN A 422 -10.00 -9.67 3.51
N ASP A 423 -11.31 -9.52 3.26
CA ASP A 423 -12.21 -10.64 2.97
C ASP A 423 -11.77 -11.41 1.73
N ARG A 424 -11.39 -10.72 0.65
CA ARG A 424 -10.85 -11.35 -0.56
C ARG A 424 -9.57 -12.12 -0.27
N LEU A 425 -8.66 -11.56 0.52
CA LEU A 425 -7.45 -12.27 0.94
C LEU A 425 -7.77 -13.51 1.79
N VAL A 426 -8.80 -13.46 2.64
CA VAL A 426 -9.28 -14.63 3.37
C VAL A 426 -9.80 -15.71 2.41
N TRP A 427 -10.63 -15.33 1.44
CA TRP A 427 -11.20 -16.26 0.46
C TRP A 427 -10.15 -16.85 -0.49
N GLN A 428 -9.06 -16.13 -0.75
CA GLN A 428 -7.91 -16.64 -1.50
C GLN A 428 -6.92 -17.47 -0.66
N GLY A 429 -7.10 -17.58 0.66
CA GLY A 429 -6.12 -18.22 1.55
C GLY A 429 -4.80 -17.45 1.68
N ARG A 430 -4.84 -16.13 1.48
CA ARG A 430 -3.70 -15.20 1.48
C ARG A 430 -3.69 -14.22 2.65
N ALA A 431 -4.71 -14.23 3.49
CA ALA A 431 -4.80 -13.34 4.66
C ALA A 431 -3.64 -13.47 5.67
N LYS A 432 -2.81 -14.52 5.57
CA LYS A 432 -1.67 -14.76 6.47
C LYS A 432 -0.31 -14.37 5.89
N ASN A 433 -0.24 -14.05 4.59
CA ASN A 433 1.00 -13.71 3.90
C ASN A 433 0.91 -12.40 3.10
N THR A 434 -0.21 -11.69 3.21
CA THR A 434 -0.47 -10.44 2.50
C THR A 434 -1.08 -9.44 3.46
N ALA A 435 -0.53 -8.23 3.52
CA ALA A 435 -1.04 -7.12 4.32
C ALA A 435 -1.82 -6.13 3.44
N VAL A 436 -2.83 -5.49 4.01
CA VAL A 436 -3.54 -4.38 3.38
C VAL A 436 -3.04 -3.07 3.96
N TRP A 437 -2.66 -2.14 3.07
CA TRP A 437 -2.22 -0.78 3.38
C TRP A 437 -3.15 0.22 2.72
N SER A 438 -3.09 1.50 3.11
CA SER A 438 -4.01 2.51 2.60
C SER A 438 -3.28 3.74 2.09
N VAL A 439 -3.86 4.32 1.03
CA VAL A 439 -3.44 5.59 0.43
C VAL A 439 -4.55 6.61 0.66
N PRO A 440 -4.53 7.37 1.79
CA PRO A 440 -5.49 8.45 2.02
C PRO A 440 -5.36 9.59 1.00
N GLN A 441 -6.44 10.35 0.80
CA GLN A 441 -6.44 11.51 -0.07
C GLN A 441 -5.69 12.66 0.63
N ALA A 442 -4.62 13.20 0.04
CA ALA A 442 -3.95 14.41 0.53
C ALA A 442 -3.80 15.47 -0.57
N PHE A 443 -4.73 15.47 -1.53
CA PHE A 443 -4.68 16.28 -2.73
C PHE A 443 -6.05 16.86 -3.11
N GLY A 444 -6.04 17.83 -4.02
CA GLY A 444 -7.21 18.55 -4.54
C GLY A 444 -7.08 20.07 -4.43
N PRO A 445 -7.86 20.87 -5.19
CA PRO A 445 -8.76 20.46 -6.27
C PRO A 445 -7.99 20.03 -7.53
N GLU A 446 -8.28 18.84 -8.04
CA GLU A 446 -7.77 18.34 -9.33
C GLU A 446 -8.67 17.22 -9.85
N SER A 447 -8.75 17.07 -11.17
CA SER A 447 -9.54 16.02 -11.86
C SER A 447 -10.99 15.89 -11.34
N TYR A 448 -11.27 14.84 -10.55
CA TYR A 448 -12.59 14.49 -10.03
C TYR A 448 -12.92 15.15 -8.67
N TRP A 449 -11.90 15.67 -7.98
CA TRP A 449 -12.01 16.15 -6.60
C TRP A 449 -12.11 17.68 -6.57
N ALA A 450 -13.25 18.19 -6.09
CA ALA A 450 -13.53 19.62 -6.06
C ALA A 450 -12.75 20.39 -4.97
N ARG A 451 -12.11 19.69 -4.04
CA ARG A 451 -11.28 20.27 -2.97
C ARG A 451 -10.31 19.23 -2.41
N LYS A 452 -9.33 19.71 -1.66
CA LYS A 452 -8.53 18.87 -0.75
C LYS A 452 -9.22 18.60 0.58
N PRO A 453 -8.83 17.53 1.29
CA PRO A 453 -9.20 17.37 2.68
C PRO A 453 -8.56 18.45 3.56
N THR A 454 -9.22 18.72 4.67
CA THR A 454 -8.62 19.41 5.81
C THR A 454 -7.64 18.48 6.53
N SER A 455 -6.75 19.02 7.36
CA SER A 455 -5.89 18.18 8.21
C SER A 455 -6.70 17.31 9.18
N GLN A 456 -7.93 17.72 9.53
CA GLN A 456 -8.81 16.92 10.37
C GLN A 456 -9.37 15.71 9.63
N GLU A 457 -9.85 15.92 8.40
CA GLU A 457 -10.31 14.85 7.51
C GLU A 457 -9.18 13.87 7.21
N LEU A 458 -7.99 14.37 6.85
CA LEU A 458 -6.85 13.51 6.55
C LEU A 458 -6.40 12.66 7.76
N ALA A 459 -6.36 13.22 8.96
CA ALA A 459 -6.09 12.43 10.17
C ALA A 459 -7.15 11.34 10.40
N LEU A 460 -8.41 11.65 10.08
CA LEU A 460 -9.53 10.74 10.25
C LEU A 460 -9.55 9.63 9.19
N GLU A 461 -9.20 9.91 7.94
CA GLU A 461 -8.99 8.91 6.88
C GLU A 461 -7.91 7.89 7.30
N MET A 462 -6.77 8.38 7.80
CA MET A 462 -5.66 7.54 8.27
C MET A 462 -6.05 6.64 9.44
N LEU A 463 -6.72 7.20 10.45
CA LEU A 463 -7.12 6.45 11.64
C LEU A 463 -8.28 5.49 11.33
N LEU A 464 -9.17 5.83 10.40
CA LEU A 464 -10.24 4.92 9.95
C LEU A 464 -9.64 3.69 9.26
N ALA A 465 -8.67 3.90 8.38
CA ALA A 465 -7.91 2.80 7.77
C ALA A 465 -7.25 1.90 8.84
N ILE A 466 -6.59 2.48 9.85
CA ILE A 466 -5.96 1.73 10.95
C ILE A 466 -7.01 0.95 11.77
N ASN A 467 -8.15 1.55 12.10
CA ASN A 467 -9.25 0.89 12.81
C ASN A 467 -9.74 -0.35 12.06
N HIS A 468 -9.70 -0.32 10.73
CA HIS A 468 -10.07 -1.43 9.86
C HIS A 468 -8.92 -2.39 9.53
N GLY A 469 -7.77 -2.25 10.18
CA GLY A 469 -6.65 -3.20 10.08
C GLY A 469 -5.65 -2.90 8.95
N SER A 470 -5.66 -1.68 8.42
CA SER A 470 -4.57 -1.21 7.57
C SER A 470 -3.25 -1.17 8.34
N LEU A 471 -2.20 -1.78 7.79
CA LEU A 471 -0.89 -1.94 8.44
C LEU A 471 0.18 -1.00 7.88
N GLY A 472 -0.20 -0.02 7.08
CA GLY A 472 0.67 1.01 6.52
C GLY A 472 -0.13 2.13 5.88
N ILE A 473 0.33 3.37 6.06
CA ILE A 473 -0.39 4.58 5.65
C ILE A 473 0.55 5.47 4.84
N MET A 474 0.14 5.78 3.60
CA MET A 474 0.89 6.62 2.66
C MET A 474 -0.06 7.50 1.85
N PRO A 475 -0.41 8.70 2.29
CA PRO A 475 -1.30 9.55 1.51
C PRO A 475 -0.65 10.01 0.21
N TRP A 476 -1.48 10.22 -0.80
CA TRP A 476 -1.12 10.85 -2.06
C TRP A 476 -1.48 12.34 -2.00
N ILE A 477 -0.56 13.31 -2.07
CA ILE A 477 0.89 13.21 -2.13
C ILE A 477 1.51 14.46 -1.46
N ASP A 478 2.71 14.33 -0.89
CA ASP A 478 3.52 15.48 -0.45
C ASP A 478 4.26 16.11 -1.63
N ARG A 479 4.01 17.39 -1.89
CA ARG A 479 4.52 18.13 -3.05
C ARG A 479 4.59 19.65 -2.80
N PRO A 480 5.43 20.40 -3.54
CA PRO A 480 5.60 21.84 -3.35
C PRO A 480 4.32 22.68 -3.45
N SER A 481 3.36 22.25 -4.27
CA SER A 481 2.10 22.97 -4.47
C SER A 481 1.13 22.87 -3.28
N ASP A 482 1.35 21.92 -2.37
CA ASP A 482 0.47 21.64 -1.24
C ASP A 482 1.23 21.59 0.11
N PRO A 483 1.97 22.67 0.47
CA PRO A 483 2.97 22.63 1.54
C PRO A 483 2.40 22.46 2.96
N LEU A 484 1.07 22.51 3.14
CA LEU A 484 0.41 22.42 4.44
C LEU A 484 -0.20 21.04 4.74
N MET A 485 -0.30 20.14 3.75
CA MET A 485 -0.93 18.83 3.94
C MET A 485 -0.10 17.97 4.91
N ARG A 486 1.18 17.77 4.61
CA ARG A 486 2.08 16.98 5.46
C ARG A 486 2.27 17.58 6.87
N PRO A 487 2.60 18.89 7.05
CA PRO A 487 2.76 19.46 8.39
C PRO A 487 1.49 19.39 9.25
N GLY A 488 0.31 19.49 8.64
CA GLY A 488 -0.98 19.40 9.35
C GLY A 488 -1.22 18.06 10.05
N ILE A 489 -0.52 17.00 9.64
CA ILE A 489 -0.62 15.65 10.21
C ILE A 489 0.54 15.31 11.14
N SER A 490 1.56 16.17 11.24
CA SER A 490 2.70 15.96 12.14
C SER A 490 2.30 15.58 13.59
N PRO A 491 1.26 16.17 14.21
CA PRO A 491 0.82 15.75 15.54
C PRO A 491 0.43 14.27 15.61
N LEU A 492 -0.25 13.73 14.60
CA LEU A 492 -0.59 12.31 14.53
C LEU A 492 0.66 11.46 14.25
N ALA A 493 1.50 11.87 13.29
CA ALA A 493 2.73 11.14 12.93
C ALA A 493 3.65 10.92 14.15
N LYS A 494 3.81 11.95 15.00
CA LYS A 494 4.59 11.89 16.25
C LYS A 494 4.06 10.88 17.27
N THR A 495 2.80 10.45 17.16
CA THR A 495 2.20 9.47 18.08
C THR A 495 2.34 8.03 17.60
N ILE A 496 2.67 7.80 16.33
CA ILE A 496 2.70 6.46 15.72
C ILE A 496 3.60 5.50 16.49
N GLN A 497 4.78 5.95 16.93
CA GLN A 497 5.68 5.11 17.73
C GLN A 497 5.02 4.60 19.03
N ALA A 498 4.15 5.40 19.67
CA ALA A 498 3.43 5.01 20.87
C ALA A 498 2.25 4.06 20.58
N LEU A 499 1.64 4.16 19.39
CA LEU A 499 0.52 3.31 18.96
C LEU A 499 1.00 1.94 18.46
N THR A 500 2.15 1.88 17.80
CA THR A 500 2.71 0.67 17.16
C THR A 500 2.73 -0.57 18.05
N PRO A 501 3.17 -0.53 19.33
CA PRO A 501 3.19 -1.73 20.18
C PRO A 501 1.80 -2.32 20.47
N TYR A 502 0.74 -1.51 20.39
CA TYR A 502 -0.64 -1.98 20.52
C TYR A 502 -1.15 -2.54 19.20
N ILE A 503 -0.95 -1.81 18.09
CA ILE A 503 -1.49 -2.21 16.78
C ILE A 503 -0.77 -3.47 16.26
N LEU A 504 0.57 -3.52 16.39
CA LEU A 504 1.42 -4.59 15.85
C LEU A 504 1.95 -5.55 16.92
N GLY A 505 1.42 -5.47 18.14
CA GLY A 505 1.85 -6.31 19.26
C GLY A 505 1.49 -7.78 19.06
N LYS A 506 2.45 -8.69 19.23
CA LYS A 506 2.25 -10.16 19.05
C LYS A 506 1.19 -10.80 19.94
N GLN A 507 0.87 -10.16 21.07
CA GLN A 507 -0.15 -10.60 22.03
C GLN A 507 -1.34 -9.63 22.04
N SER A 508 -1.40 -8.72 21.07
CA SER A 508 -2.49 -7.76 20.97
C SER A 508 -3.75 -8.47 20.48
N THR A 509 -4.86 -8.13 21.10
CA THR A 509 -6.19 -8.59 20.73
C THR A 509 -7.00 -7.39 20.25
N VAL A 510 -7.56 -7.49 19.05
CA VAL A 510 -8.37 -6.43 18.44
C VAL A 510 -9.82 -6.63 18.85
N GLY A 511 -10.48 -5.56 19.27
CA GLY A 511 -11.90 -5.54 19.62
C GLY A 511 -12.64 -4.43 18.86
N ARG A 512 -13.92 -4.68 18.56
CA ARG A 512 -14.85 -3.70 18.00
C ARG A 512 -15.89 -3.36 19.08
N PRO A 513 -15.59 -2.39 19.97
CA PRO A 513 -16.45 -2.08 21.09
C PRO A 513 -17.83 -1.60 20.63
N ILE A 514 -18.84 -1.85 21.46
CA ILE A 514 -20.19 -1.34 21.22
C ILE A 514 -20.20 0.18 21.44
N VAL A 515 -20.62 0.91 20.43
CA VAL A 515 -20.80 2.37 20.49
C VAL A 515 -22.29 2.72 20.58
N THR A 516 -22.66 3.53 21.57
CA THR A 516 -24.03 3.99 21.80
C THR A 516 -24.10 5.53 21.90
N GLY A 517 -25.31 6.09 21.85
CA GLY A 517 -25.55 7.54 21.96
C GLY A 517 -25.42 8.32 20.64
N ALA A 518 -24.67 7.80 19.66
CA ALA A 518 -24.56 8.37 18.32
C ALA A 518 -24.41 7.28 17.25
N LYS A 519 -24.75 7.62 16.00
CA LYS A 519 -24.47 6.79 14.81
C LYS A 519 -23.22 7.31 14.09
N ARG A 520 -22.63 6.51 13.21
CA ARG A 520 -21.42 6.85 12.42
C ARG A 520 -20.26 7.32 13.31
N VAL A 521 -20.09 6.62 14.42
CA VAL A 521 -18.90 6.70 15.27
C VAL A 521 -18.21 5.35 15.17
N ASP A 522 -17.00 5.35 14.61
CA ASP A 522 -16.18 4.16 14.47
C ASP A 522 -15.24 4.04 15.68
N ALA A 523 -15.05 2.84 16.20
CA ALA A 523 -14.19 2.61 17.36
C ALA A 523 -13.55 1.23 17.29
N THR A 524 -12.26 1.18 17.64
CA THR A 524 -11.48 -0.06 17.70
C THR A 524 -10.57 -0.04 18.91
N THR A 525 -10.43 -1.20 19.55
CA THR A 525 -9.54 -1.40 20.69
C THR A 525 -8.45 -2.41 20.38
N TRP A 526 -7.26 -2.18 20.93
CA TRP A 526 -6.14 -3.13 20.93
C TRP A 526 -5.69 -3.37 22.37
N ALA A 527 -5.92 -4.57 22.89
CA ALA A 527 -5.56 -4.93 24.26
C ALA A 527 -4.31 -5.81 24.30
N THR A 528 -3.30 -5.37 25.06
CA THR A 528 -2.03 -6.09 25.25
C THR A 528 -1.44 -5.82 26.64
N GLY A 529 -1.00 -6.87 27.34
CA GLY A 529 -0.32 -6.72 28.63
C GLY A 529 -1.13 -5.99 29.71
N GLY A 530 -2.47 -6.13 29.70
CA GLY A 530 -3.38 -5.46 30.64
C GLY A 530 -3.63 -3.97 30.35
N LYS A 531 -3.14 -3.44 29.23
CA LYS A 531 -3.43 -2.08 28.73
C LYS A 531 -4.26 -2.17 27.46
N THR A 532 -5.12 -1.18 27.25
CA THR A 532 -5.93 -1.11 26.02
C THR A 532 -5.72 0.21 25.32
N LEU A 533 -5.38 0.20 24.03
CA LEU A 533 -5.49 1.36 23.15
C LEU A 533 -6.92 1.42 22.62
N LEU A 534 -7.57 2.57 22.71
CA LEU A 534 -8.82 2.89 22.03
C LEU A 534 -8.56 3.99 20.99
N ILE A 535 -8.98 3.76 19.75
CA ILE A 535 -9.11 4.82 18.73
C ILE A 535 -10.59 4.93 18.37
N ALA A 536 -11.16 6.13 18.55
CA ALA A 536 -12.56 6.42 18.26
C ALA A 536 -12.71 7.67 17.39
N LEU A 537 -13.60 7.59 16.39
CA LEU A 537 -13.71 8.52 15.28
C LEU A 537 -15.17 8.94 15.08
N ASN A 538 -15.43 10.24 14.92
CA ASN A 538 -16.73 10.75 14.52
C ASN A 538 -16.74 11.04 13.01
N LEU A 539 -17.47 10.23 12.25
CA LEU A 539 -17.59 10.38 10.79
C LEU A 539 -18.73 11.34 10.39
N ASN A 540 -19.43 11.93 11.37
CA ASN A 540 -20.50 12.87 11.11
C ASN A 540 -19.97 14.29 10.83
N ASN A 541 -20.69 15.01 9.97
CA ASN A 541 -20.52 16.45 9.77
C ASN A 541 -21.13 17.30 10.93
N ALA A 542 -21.46 16.67 12.05
CA ALA A 542 -22.07 17.30 13.22
C ALA A 542 -21.34 16.87 14.50
N SER A 543 -21.36 17.73 15.51
CA SER A 543 -20.91 17.37 16.85
C SER A 543 -21.82 16.30 17.43
N VAL A 544 -21.23 15.28 18.06
CA VAL A 544 -21.98 14.19 18.70
C VAL A 544 -21.38 13.86 20.06
N GLN A 545 -22.16 13.17 20.89
CA GLN A 545 -21.66 12.55 22.11
C GLN A 545 -21.94 11.06 22.03
N ALA A 546 -20.90 10.24 22.23
CA ALA A 546 -21.00 8.79 22.15
C ALA A 546 -20.43 8.15 23.42
N GLN A 547 -20.94 6.96 23.74
CA GLN A 547 -20.39 6.09 24.77
C GLN A 547 -19.81 4.85 24.12
N VAL A 548 -18.53 4.58 24.39
CA VAL A 548 -17.82 3.39 23.94
C VAL A 548 -17.74 2.41 25.11
N GLN A 549 -18.33 1.23 24.94
CA GLN A 549 -18.28 0.17 25.96
C GLN A 549 -16.94 -0.56 25.89
N ILE A 550 -16.30 -0.76 27.04
CA ILE A 550 -14.99 -1.43 27.14
C ILE A 550 -15.18 -2.72 27.93
N ASP A 551 -14.69 -3.83 27.39
CA ASP A 551 -14.93 -5.18 27.92
C ASP A 551 -14.32 -5.43 29.31
N HIS A 552 -13.41 -4.55 29.76
CA HIS A 552 -12.68 -4.69 31.01
C HIS A 552 -12.65 -3.37 31.80
N THR A 553 -12.59 -3.51 33.14
CA THR A 553 -12.34 -2.37 34.02
C THR A 553 -10.99 -1.77 33.71
N HIS A 554 -10.96 -0.49 33.38
CA HIS A 554 -9.74 0.21 33.00
C HIS A 554 -9.28 1.21 34.06
N GLY A 555 -8.01 1.61 33.96
CA GLY A 555 -7.44 2.63 34.81
C GLY A 555 -7.83 4.04 34.35
N LYS A 556 -7.01 5.03 34.71
CA LYS A 556 -7.18 6.39 34.23
C LYS A 556 -6.82 6.45 32.74
N ALA A 557 -7.78 6.85 31.91
CA ALA A 557 -7.54 7.10 30.49
C ALA A 557 -6.47 8.19 30.27
N SER A 558 -5.54 7.93 29.35
CA SER A 558 -4.49 8.87 28.94
C SER A 558 -4.59 9.11 27.44
N ILE A 559 -4.87 10.35 27.06
CA ILE A 559 -4.99 10.76 25.65
C ILE A 559 -3.60 10.75 25.01
N ILE A 560 -3.46 10.03 23.90
CA ILE A 560 -2.25 10.00 23.07
C ILE A 560 -2.38 11.02 21.94
N PHE A 561 -3.55 11.07 21.31
CA PHE A 561 -3.87 11.95 20.21
C PHE A 561 -5.32 12.42 20.33
N GLU A 562 -5.56 13.69 20.08
CA GLU A 562 -6.92 14.21 19.92
C GLU A 562 -6.92 15.25 18.81
N ASN A 563 -8.00 15.24 18.05
CA ASN A 563 -8.26 16.22 17.02
C ASN A 563 -9.77 16.45 16.99
N GLY A 564 -10.22 17.51 17.67
CA GLY A 564 -11.63 17.87 17.76
C GLY A 564 -12.49 16.97 18.65
N ALA A 565 -11.89 16.19 19.56
CA ALA A 565 -12.61 15.29 20.45
C ALA A 565 -12.17 15.50 21.91
N GLN A 566 -13.05 15.24 22.86
CA GLN A 566 -12.82 15.45 24.28
C GLN A 566 -13.38 14.28 25.11
N LEU A 567 -12.55 13.72 25.98
CA LEU A 567 -12.98 12.79 27.02
C LEU A 567 -13.86 13.54 28.05
N VAL A 568 -15.12 13.13 28.21
CA VAL A 568 -16.07 13.75 29.15
C VAL A 568 -16.06 13.02 30.49
N GLN A 569 -16.13 11.69 30.47
CA GLN A 569 -16.11 10.84 31.65
C GLN A 569 -15.58 9.46 31.28
N GLY A 570 -14.57 8.96 32.00
CA GLY A 570 -14.19 7.55 32.01
C GLY A 570 -14.85 6.90 33.22
N GLY A 571 -15.87 6.08 32.99
CA GLY A 571 -16.36 5.13 34.00
C GLY A 571 -15.71 3.77 33.76
N ASP A 572 -15.69 2.90 34.77
CA ASP A 572 -14.89 1.65 34.72
C ASP A 572 -15.16 0.77 33.49
N GLN A 573 -16.37 0.79 32.91
CA GLN A 573 -16.77 -0.05 31.77
C GLN A 573 -17.27 0.74 30.54
N ALA A 574 -17.28 2.07 30.60
CA ALA A 574 -17.76 2.89 29.50
C ALA A 574 -17.08 4.26 29.46
N ILE A 575 -16.73 4.70 28.26
CA ILE A 575 -16.05 5.98 28.02
C ILE A 575 -17.00 6.89 27.26
N THR A 576 -17.33 8.03 27.87
CA THR A 576 -18.12 9.07 27.23
C THR A 576 -17.20 10.08 26.56
N ILE A 577 -17.37 10.23 25.24
CA ILE A 577 -16.55 11.12 24.41
C ILE A 577 -17.48 12.12 23.73
N ARG A 578 -17.11 13.40 23.77
CA ARG A 578 -17.73 14.46 22.99
C ARG A 578 -16.86 14.74 21.77
N PHE A 579 -17.47 14.66 20.61
CA PHE A 579 -16.82 14.85 19.31
C PHE A 579 -17.34 16.12 18.64
N GLN A 580 -16.44 16.92 18.06
CA GLN A 580 -16.75 17.89 17.02
C GLN A 580 -17.02 17.16 15.68
N PRO A 581 -17.54 17.82 14.63
CA PRO A 581 -17.61 17.20 13.30
C PRO A 581 -16.25 16.65 12.86
N LEU A 582 -16.24 15.48 12.22
CA LEU A 582 -15.03 14.91 11.59
C LEU A 582 -13.81 14.92 12.52
N SER A 583 -13.97 14.33 13.71
CA SER A 583 -12.98 14.37 14.78
C SER A 583 -12.56 12.99 15.25
N SER A 584 -11.42 12.92 15.92
CA SER A 584 -10.78 11.67 16.31
C SER A 584 -10.11 11.79 17.67
N ILE A 585 -10.08 10.69 18.41
CA ILE A 585 -9.31 10.56 19.65
C ILE A 585 -8.66 9.17 19.73
N ALA A 586 -7.41 9.13 20.18
CA ALA A 586 -6.70 7.92 20.54
C ALA A 586 -6.23 8.03 22.00
N MET A 587 -6.46 7.00 22.80
CA MET A 587 -6.12 6.99 24.22
C MET A 587 -5.76 5.59 24.70
N THR A 588 -4.93 5.50 25.74
CA THR A 588 -4.71 4.27 26.49
C THR A 588 -5.58 4.23 27.73
N LEU A 589 -6.04 3.03 28.08
CA LEU A 589 -6.91 2.70 29.20
C LEU A 589 -6.22 1.76 30.19
#